data_AF-A0A8S3IST5-F1
#
_entry.id   AF-A0A8S3IST5-F1
#
_cell.length_a   1.000
_cell.length_b   1.000
_cell.length_c   1.000
_cell.angle_alpha   90.00
_cell.angle_beta   90.00
_cell.angle_gamma   90.00
#
_symmetry.space_group_name_H-M   'P 1'
#
loop_
_entity.id
_entity.type
_entity.pdbx_description
1 polymer ?
#
loop_
_entity_poly.entity_id
_entity_poly.type
_entity_poly.pdbx_seq_one_letter_code
_entity_poly.pdbx_strand_id
1 'polypeptide(L)'
;IATYQQIKAADERRDFDFKQATELQRQHLYNNFINDIYQLYKDGELNDTRSPWAFVNARFRVLHRQIDALRKAYILIFLKEKELIGRDQCENGCEPRVLNDIVRLNGLNFDGVQLSSETGTLNKLKFQCVKFDHVSLIDATFANVDLSGTAFDHSQLNGVLFKNSLLTCATFNGTHLNGTDFADSNLERALFANVNLSTTKLTAHQLHCKKKRRIINPCP
;
A
#
# COMPACT_ATOMS: atom_id res chain seq x y z
N ILE A 1 18.77 -5.25 -49.31
CA ILE A 1 17.48 -5.47 -48.61
C ILE A 1 17.80 -6.25 -47.35
N ALA A 2 17.57 -5.69 -46.16
CA ALA A 2 17.82 -6.39 -44.91
C ALA A 2 16.90 -7.61 -44.81
N THR A 3 17.40 -8.73 -44.29
CA THR A 3 16.57 -9.94 -44.16
C THR A 3 15.53 -9.76 -43.06
N TYR A 4 14.40 -10.45 -43.16
CA TYR A 4 13.34 -10.41 -42.14
C TYR A 4 13.86 -10.66 -40.72
N GLN A 5 14.83 -11.58 -40.57
CA GLN A 5 15.48 -11.87 -39.29
C GLN A 5 16.32 -10.71 -38.76
N GLN A 6 16.99 -9.95 -39.63
CA GLN A 6 17.76 -8.76 -39.24
C GLN A 6 16.86 -7.62 -38.76
N ILE A 7 15.71 -7.42 -39.41
CA ILE A 7 14.73 -6.40 -38.99
C ILE A 7 14.15 -6.76 -37.62
N LYS A 8 13.70 -8.02 -37.45
CA LYS A 8 13.18 -8.50 -36.16
C LYS A 8 14.20 -8.35 -35.03
N ALA A 9 15.45 -8.75 -35.26
CA ALA A 9 16.51 -8.60 -34.27
C ALA A 9 16.84 -7.12 -33.95
N ALA A 10 16.72 -6.22 -34.92
CA ALA A 10 16.90 -4.78 -34.70
C ALA A 10 15.73 -4.16 -33.92
N ASP A 11 14.50 -4.60 -34.17
CA ASP A 11 13.32 -4.19 -33.39
C ASP A 11 13.40 -4.66 -31.93
N GLU A 12 13.79 -5.92 -31.71
CA GLU A 12 13.99 -6.47 -30.36
C GLU A 12 15.09 -5.72 -29.60
N ARG A 13 16.19 -5.36 -30.27
CA ARG A 13 17.25 -4.52 -29.67
C ARG A 13 16.75 -3.12 -29.33
N ARG A 14 16.02 -2.46 -30.24
CA ARG A 14 15.44 -1.13 -29.98
C ARG A 14 14.47 -1.15 -28.79
N ASP A 15 13.62 -2.17 -28.71
CA ASP A 15 12.70 -2.34 -27.59
C ASP A 15 13.45 -2.59 -26.27
N PHE A 16 14.50 -3.43 -26.30
CA PHE A 16 15.37 -3.66 -25.15
C PHE A 16 16.06 -2.37 -24.68
N ASP A 17 16.68 -1.62 -25.60
CA ASP A 17 17.38 -0.37 -25.29
C ASP A 17 16.40 0.68 -24.74
N PHE A 18 15.20 0.79 -25.32
CA PHE A 18 14.15 1.68 -24.83
C PHE A 18 13.68 1.30 -23.42
N LYS A 19 13.48 0.00 -23.15
CA LYS A 19 13.14 -0.51 -21.81
C LYS A 19 14.25 -0.21 -20.81
N GLN A 20 15.51 -0.42 -21.19
CA GLN A 20 16.65 -0.13 -20.33
C GLN A 20 16.77 1.37 -20.02
N ALA A 21 16.62 2.24 -21.02
CA ALA A 21 16.63 3.69 -20.85
C ALA A 21 15.50 4.16 -19.92
N THR A 22 14.29 3.63 -20.12
CA THR A 22 13.13 3.93 -19.27
C THR A 22 13.38 3.48 -17.83
N GLU A 23 13.97 2.29 -17.63
CA GLU A 23 14.26 1.75 -16.30
C GLU A 23 15.32 2.58 -15.56
N LEU A 24 16.36 3.03 -16.27
CA LEU A 24 17.37 3.95 -15.75
C LEU A 24 16.76 5.28 -15.35
N GLN A 25 15.87 5.84 -16.17
CA GLN A 25 15.16 7.08 -15.86
C GLN A 25 14.32 6.92 -14.58
N ARG A 26 13.56 5.83 -14.45
CA ARG A 26 12.76 5.53 -13.23
C ARG A 26 13.65 5.38 -12.00
N GLN A 27 14.78 4.69 -12.13
CA GLN A 27 15.72 4.52 -11.03
C GLN A 27 16.29 5.87 -10.58
N HIS A 28 16.63 6.73 -11.53
CA HIS A 28 17.14 8.07 -11.24
C HIS A 28 16.10 8.93 -10.50
N LEU A 29 14.85 8.93 -10.98
CA LEU A 29 13.74 9.63 -10.32
C LEU A 29 13.52 9.13 -8.89
N TYR A 30 13.53 7.81 -8.69
CA TYR A 30 13.43 7.19 -7.35
C TYR A 30 14.58 7.63 -6.44
N ASN A 31 15.83 7.51 -6.89
CA ASN A 31 16.99 7.87 -6.09
C ASN A 31 16.97 9.35 -5.69
N ASN A 32 16.64 10.25 -6.63
CA ASN A 32 16.55 11.69 -6.35
C ASN A 32 15.48 11.98 -5.30
N PHE A 33 14.30 11.37 -5.42
CA PHE A 33 13.24 11.57 -4.44
C PHE A 33 13.63 11.08 -3.05
N ILE A 34 14.19 9.86 -2.94
CA ILE A 34 14.63 9.32 -1.65
C ILE A 34 15.66 10.24 -1.00
N ASN A 35 16.64 10.72 -1.78
CA ASN A 35 17.64 11.66 -1.29
C ASN A 35 17.01 12.97 -0.80
N ASP A 36 16.11 13.56 -1.58
CA ASP A 36 15.44 14.82 -1.23
C ASP A 36 14.65 14.69 0.08
N ILE A 37 13.83 13.64 0.21
CA ILE A 37 13.05 13.41 1.43
C ILE A 37 13.96 13.12 2.62
N TYR A 38 15.04 12.36 2.41
CA TYR A 38 16.00 12.09 3.46
C TYR A 38 16.69 13.36 3.97
N GLN A 39 17.09 14.29 3.08
CA GLN A 39 17.66 15.57 3.52
C GLN A 39 16.64 16.41 4.29
N LEU A 40 15.41 16.56 3.78
CA LEU A 40 14.35 17.30 4.48
C LEU A 40 14.04 16.71 5.87
N TYR A 41 14.05 15.38 5.98
CA TYR A 41 13.90 14.69 7.26
C TYR A 41 15.08 15.02 8.20
N LYS A 42 16.31 14.88 7.71
CA LYS A 42 17.54 15.12 8.47
C LYS A 42 17.65 16.57 8.97
N ASP A 43 17.22 17.52 8.15
CA ASP A 43 17.25 18.95 8.45
C ASP A 43 16.10 19.37 9.39
N GLY A 44 15.23 18.43 9.77
CA GLY A 44 14.09 18.69 10.66
C GLY A 44 12.98 19.50 9.99
N GLU A 45 12.97 19.60 8.67
CA GLU A 45 11.95 20.32 7.91
C GLU A 45 10.60 19.58 7.94
N LEU A 46 10.62 18.25 7.98
CA LEU A 46 9.42 17.41 8.00
C LEU A 46 8.82 17.29 9.41
N ASN A 47 8.35 18.40 9.97
CA ASN A 47 7.61 18.44 11.24
C ASN A 47 6.26 19.17 11.10
N ASP A 48 5.34 18.96 12.04
CA ASP A 48 3.97 19.50 11.97
C ASP A 48 3.90 21.03 12.06
N THR A 49 4.95 21.68 12.56
CA THR A 49 4.99 23.15 12.73
C THR A 49 5.51 23.87 11.49
N ARG A 50 6.10 23.14 10.54
CA ARG A 50 6.59 23.68 9.28
C ARG A 50 5.64 23.28 8.14
N SER A 51 5.55 24.12 7.10
CA SER A 51 4.68 23.87 5.94
C SER A 51 5.32 23.14 4.72
N PRO A 52 6.34 22.27 4.81
CA PRO A 52 6.92 21.63 3.63
C PRO A 52 6.11 20.43 3.13
N TRP A 53 5.09 19.99 3.87
CA TRP A 53 4.28 18.85 3.48
C TRP A 53 3.57 19.08 2.14
N ALA A 54 3.12 20.29 1.81
CA ALA A 54 2.51 20.57 0.50
C ALA A 54 3.48 20.30 -0.66
N PHE A 55 4.74 20.74 -0.52
CA PHE A 55 5.79 20.53 -1.50
C PHE A 55 6.18 19.06 -1.64
N VAL A 56 6.37 18.37 -0.51
CA VAL A 56 6.66 16.94 -0.49
C VAL A 56 5.53 16.14 -1.14
N ASN A 57 4.27 16.44 -0.81
CA ASN A 57 3.11 15.77 -1.40
C ASN A 57 3.00 16.04 -2.90
N ALA A 58 3.28 17.27 -3.36
CA ALA A 58 3.30 17.60 -4.78
C ALA A 58 4.39 16.81 -5.53
N ARG A 59 5.62 16.79 -5.00
CA ARG A 59 6.73 16.02 -5.57
C ARG A 59 6.43 14.51 -5.58
N PHE A 60 5.94 13.98 -4.46
CA PHE A 60 5.59 12.57 -4.36
C PHE A 60 4.51 12.20 -5.37
N ARG A 61 3.47 13.02 -5.55
CA ARG A 61 2.42 12.80 -6.56
C ARG A 61 2.96 12.78 -7.99
N VAL A 62 3.90 13.65 -8.33
CA VAL A 62 4.53 13.69 -9.66
C VAL A 62 5.39 12.45 -9.89
N LEU A 63 6.21 12.07 -8.90
CA LEU A 63 7.02 10.87 -8.95
C LEU A 63 6.16 9.62 -9.08
N HIS A 64 5.12 9.51 -8.26
CA HIS A 64 4.25 8.33 -8.13
C HIS A 64 3.61 7.88 -9.45
N ARG A 65 3.39 8.83 -10.38
CA ARG A 65 2.86 8.57 -11.72
C ARG A 65 3.91 7.98 -12.68
N GLN A 66 5.19 8.15 -12.38
CA GLN A 66 6.31 7.81 -13.27
C GLN A 66 7.03 6.52 -12.86
N ILE A 67 6.86 6.10 -11.62
CA ILE A 67 7.48 4.89 -11.06
C ILE A 67 6.52 3.70 -11.09
N ASP A 68 7.10 2.50 -11.18
CA ASP A 68 6.39 1.22 -11.15
C ASP A 68 6.04 0.76 -9.72
N ALA A 69 5.30 -0.35 -9.64
CA ALA A 69 4.82 -0.93 -8.39
C ALA A 69 5.94 -1.37 -7.43
N LEU A 70 7.07 -1.85 -7.93
CA LEU A 70 8.19 -2.29 -7.10
C LEU A 70 8.79 -1.10 -6.35
N ARG A 71 9.06 0.00 -7.07
CA ARG A 71 9.59 1.23 -6.45
C ARG A 71 8.58 1.89 -5.50
N LYS A 72 7.28 1.84 -5.82
CA LYS A 72 6.22 2.29 -4.90
C LYS A 72 6.24 1.51 -3.58
N ALA A 73 6.47 0.19 -3.62
CA ALA A 73 6.60 -0.64 -2.43
C ALA A 73 7.77 -0.18 -1.54
N TYR A 74 8.94 0.06 -2.12
CA TYR A 74 10.11 0.55 -1.37
C TYR A 74 9.88 1.93 -0.75
N ILE A 75 9.22 2.84 -1.48
CA ILE A 75 8.87 4.15 -0.91
C ILE A 75 7.91 3.99 0.26
N LEU A 76 6.87 3.16 0.15
CA LEU A 76 5.94 2.91 1.26
C LEU A 76 6.66 2.40 2.51
N ILE A 77 7.58 1.45 2.35
CA ILE A 77 8.39 0.94 3.46
C ILE A 77 9.23 2.06 4.08
N PHE A 78 9.96 2.82 3.27
CA PHE A 78 10.77 3.94 3.75
C PHE A 78 9.93 4.99 4.49
N LEU A 79 8.79 5.40 3.92
CA LEU A 79 7.90 6.38 4.52
C LEU A 79 7.39 5.89 5.88
N LYS A 80 7.08 4.59 6.00
CA LYS A 80 6.61 4.02 7.26
C LYS A 80 7.73 3.89 8.29
N GLU A 81 8.92 3.45 7.89
CA GLU A 81 10.10 3.38 8.77
C GLU A 81 10.54 4.73 9.32
N LYS A 82 10.33 5.80 8.54
CA LYS A 82 10.60 7.19 8.97
C LYS A 82 9.41 7.85 9.64
N GLU A 83 8.35 7.10 9.92
CA GLU A 83 7.13 7.63 10.53
C GLU A 83 6.64 8.88 9.76
N LEU A 84 6.74 8.88 8.43
CA LEU A 84 6.17 9.92 7.57
C LEU A 84 4.72 9.59 7.19
N ILE A 85 4.34 8.31 7.39
CA ILE A 85 2.98 7.76 7.33
C ILE A 85 2.74 6.87 8.55
N GLY A 86 1.50 6.81 9.03
CA GLY A 86 1.10 5.98 10.16
C GLY A 86 1.92 6.24 11.42
N ARG A 87 2.11 7.53 11.77
CA ARG A 87 2.93 8.02 12.91
C ARG A 87 2.47 7.54 14.28
N ASP A 88 1.24 7.10 14.38
CA ASP A 88 0.60 6.97 15.68
C ASP A 88 0.79 5.55 16.24
N GLN A 89 1.12 5.44 17.53
CA GLN A 89 1.07 4.18 18.28
C GLN A 89 -0.37 3.70 18.34
N CYS A 90 -0.80 2.71 17.55
CA CYS A 90 -2.14 2.13 17.61
C CYS A 90 -2.41 1.64 19.04
N GLU A 91 -2.94 2.51 19.91
CA GLU A 91 -3.43 2.10 21.21
C GLU A 91 -4.51 1.05 20.95
N ASN A 92 -4.63 0.08 21.85
CA ASN A 92 -5.36 -1.18 21.67
C ASN A 92 -6.89 -1.04 21.40
N GLY A 93 -7.39 0.15 21.09
CA GLY A 93 -8.76 0.45 20.69
C GLY A 93 -8.89 0.77 19.19
N CYS A 94 -10.00 0.37 18.59
CA CYS A 94 -10.38 0.77 17.22
C CYS A 94 -10.85 2.24 17.15
N GLU A 95 -10.18 3.15 17.87
CA GLU A 95 -10.60 4.54 17.96
C GLU A 95 -10.05 5.36 16.78
N PRO A 96 -10.87 6.26 16.20
CA PRO A 96 -10.44 7.09 15.08
C PRO A 96 -9.30 8.04 15.47
N ARG A 97 -8.30 8.20 14.59
CA ARG A 97 -7.13 9.05 14.85
C ARG A 97 -7.13 10.36 14.12
N VAL A 98 -6.73 11.38 14.87
CA VAL A 98 -6.76 12.80 14.50
C VAL A 98 -5.49 13.24 13.77
N LEU A 99 -4.39 12.49 13.87
CA LEU A 99 -3.14 12.88 13.19
C LEU A 99 -3.20 12.49 11.70
N ASN A 100 -2.79 13.45 10.88
CA ASN A 100 -2.68 13.27 9.44
C ASN A 100 -1.24 12.88 9.12
N ASP A 101 -1.08 12.01 8.13
CA ASP A 101 0.23 11.67 7.61
C ASP A 101 0.92 12.90 7.00
N ILE A 102 2.25 13.01 7.17
CA ILE A 102 3.06 14.04 6.52
C ILE A 102 2.96 13.85 5.01
N VAL A 103 3.15 12.61 4.56
CA VAL A 103 2.99 12.20 3.17
C VAL A 103 1.62 11.52 3.00
N ARG A 104 0.72 12.17 2.28
CA ARG A 104 -0.66 11.71 2.11
C ARG A 104 -0.78 10.77 0.93
N LEU A 105 -1.29 9.58 1.19
CA LEU A 105 -1.44 8.53 0.18
C LEU A 105 -2.80 8.60 -0.55
N ASN A 106 -3.75 9.40 -0.06
CA ASN A 106 -5.12 9.39 -0.56
C ASN A 106 -5.23 9.70 -2.06
N GLY A 107 -6.00 8.89 -2.78
CA GLY A 107 -6.21 9.06 -4.23
C GLY A 107 -5.06 8.60 -5.11
N LEU A 108 -4.05 7.91 -4.58
CA LEU A 108 -2.92 7.39 -5.34
C LEU A 108 -3.17 5.96 -5.87
N ASN A 109 -2.45 5.58 -6.93
CA ASN A 109 -2.51 4.24 -7.52
C ASN A 109 -1.31 3.38 -7.08
N PHE A 110 -1.57 2.34 -6.32
CA PHE A 110 -0.62 1.33 -5.83
C PHE A 110 -0.93 -0.06 -6.42
N ASP A 111 -1.49 -0.12 -7.61
CA ASP A 111 -1.85 -1.39 -8.26
C ASP A 111 -0.60 -2.28 -8.43
N GLY A 112 -0.78 -3.57 -8.17
CA GLY A 112 0.27 -4.58 -8.26
C GLY A 112 1.41 -4.45 -7.26
N VAL A 113 1.36 -3.50 -6.30
CA VAL A 113 2.37 -3.37 -5.24
C VAL A 113 2.46 -4.67 -4.44
N GLN A 114 3.67 -5.16 -4.22
CA GLN A 114 3.92 -6.39 -3.48
C GLN A 114 4.63 -6.06 -2.16
N LEU A 115 3.93 -6.22 -1.05
CA LEU A 115 4.45 -6.08 0.31
C LEU A 115 4.22 -7.41 1.04
N SER A 116 5.28 -8.21 1.13
CA SER A 116 5.21 -9.52 1.75
C SER A 116 6.38 -9.71 2.70
N SER A 117 6.09 -10.10 3.93
CA SER A 117 7.12 -10.57 4.87
C SER A 117 7.29 -12.07 4.79
N GLU A 118 8.50 -12.55 5.06
CA GLU A 118 8.75 -13.96 5.26
C GLU A 118 8.03 -14.47 6.51
N THR A 119 7.34 -15.59 6.39
CA THR A 119 6.63 -16.26 7.48
C THR A 119 7.60 -16.63 8.61
N GLY A 120 7.24 -16.31 9.87
CA GLY A 120 8.00 -16.77 11.05
C GLY A 120 9.20 -15.90 11.46
N THR A 121 9.40 -14.74 10.85
CA THR A 121 10.47 -13.80 11.21
C THR A 121 10.00 -12.73 12.21
N LEU A 122 10.92 -12.25 13.05
CA LEU A 122 10.72 -11.12 14.00
C LEU A 122 10.53 -9.76 13.28
N ASN A 123 10.71 -9.72 11.95
CA ASN A 123 10.70 -8.51 11.12
C ASN A 123 9.48 -8.45 10.20
N LYS A 124 8.28 -8.72 10.73
CA LYS A 124 7.04 -8.43 9.97
C LYS A 124 7.02 -6.95 9.56
N LEU A 125 6.65 -6.67 8.32
CA LEU A 125 6.42 -5.33 7.84
C LEU A 125 5.27 -4.72 8.65
N LYS A 126 5.56 -3.63 9.37
CA LYS A 126 4.59 -2.94 10.22
C LYS A 126 4.02 -1.76 9.45
N PHE A 127 2.80 -1.90 8.94
CA PHE A 127 2.02 -0.86 8.27
C PHE A 127 0.81 -0.40 9.10
N GLN A 128 0.89 -0.59 10.41
CA GLN A 128 -0.15 -0.21 11.36
C GLN A 128 -0.55 1.27 11.22
N CYS A 129 -1.85 1.55 11.34
CA CYS A 129 -2.45 2.89 11.31
C CYS A 129 -2.11 3.76 10.09
N VAL A 130 -1.79 3.16 8.94
CA VAL A 130 -1.60 3.92 7.69
C VAL A 130 -2.97 4.24 7.06
N LYS A 131 -3.11 5.42 6.44
CA LYS A 131 -4.32 5.83 5.71
C LYS A 131 -4.15 5.60 4.21
N PHE A 132 -4.81 4.57 3.71
CA PHE A 132 -4.95 4.23 2.30
C PHE A 132 -6.38 4.55 1.80
N ASP A 133 -6.94 5.70 2.18
CA ASP A 133 -8.30 6.05 1.76
C ASP A 133 -8.33 6.49 0.29
N HIS A 134 -9.38 6.09 -0.44
CA HIS A 134 -9.59 6.43 -1.86
C HIS A 134 -8.44 6.01 -2.79
N VAL A 135 -7.62 5.02 -2.42
CA VAL A 135 -6.50 4.54 -3.26
C VAL A 135 -6.96 3.44 -4.20
N SER A 136 -6.16 3.18 -5.23
CA SER A 136 -6.25 1.96 -6.02
C SER A 136 -5.14 1.01 -5.58
N LEU A 137 -5.48 -0.24 -5.27
CA LEU A 137 -4.57 -1.32 -4.88
C LEU A 137 -4.89 -2.60 -5.66
N ILE A 138 -5.39 -2.48 -6.89
CA ILE A 138 -5.83 -3.64 -7.66
C ILE A 138 -4.67 -4.62 -7.83
N ASP A 139 -4.92 -5.90 -7.56
CA ASP A 139 -3.94 -7.00 -7.61
C ASP A 139 -2.68 -6.76 -6.74
N ALA A 140 -2.76 -5.89 -5.73
CA ALA A 140 -1.69 -5.72 -4.75
C ALA A 140 -1.63 -6.89 -3.75
N THR A 141 -0.45 -7.13 -3.19
CA THR A 141 -0.25 -8.15 -2.14
C THR A 141 0.21 -7.48 -0.86
N PHE A 142 -0.46 -7.82 0.23
CA PHE A 142 -0.07 -7.53 1.60
C PHE A 142 -0.07 -8.83 2.40
N ALA A 143 0.94 -9.68 2.22
CA ALA A 143 1.00 -11.00 2.85
C ALA A 143 1.93 -11.03 4.07
N ASN A 144 1.47 -11.58 5.18
CA ASN A 144 2.20 -11.60 6.46
C ASN A 144 2.55 -10.19 7.00
N VAL A 145 1.78 -9.16 6.65
CA VAL A 145 2.00 -7.76 7.05
C VAL A 145 1.13 -7.43 8.27
N ASP A 146 1.63 -6.58 9.16
CA ASP A 146 0.79 -5.99 10.21
C ASP A 146 0.15 -4.70 9.71
N LEU A 147 -1.15 -4.77 9.42
CA LEU A 147 -2.00 -3.69 8.94
C LEU A 147 -3.05 -3.28 10.00
N SER A 148 -2.79 -3.54 11.28
CA SER A 148 -3.73 -3.22 12.34
C SER A 148 -4.06 -1.72 12.36
N GLY A 149 -5.36 -1.38 12.42
CA GLY A 149 -5.86 0.00 12.40
C GLY A 149 -5.67 0.74 11.07
N THR A 150 -5.27 0.05 10.00
CA THR A 150 -5.13 0.67 8.66
C THR A 150 -6.51 1.02 8.11
N ALA A 151 -6.62 2.20 7.50
CA ALA A 151 -7.84 2.63 6.83
C ALA A 151 -7.72 2.44 5.31
N PHE A 152 -8.69 1.75 4.72
CA PHE A 152 -8.81 1.55 3.27
C PHE A 152 -10.12 2.13 2.75
N ASP A 153 -10.71 3.11 3.43
CA ASP A 153 -12.08 3.52 3.14
C ASP A 153 -12.19 4.11 1.73
N HIS A 154 -13.24 3.72 1.00
CA HIS A 154 -13.50 4.09 -0.39
C HIS A 154 -12.43 3.67 -1.42
N SER A 155 -11.59 2.68 -1.10
CA SER A 155 -10.53 2.21 -1.99
C SER A 155 -10.95 1.06 -2.92
N GLN A 156 -10.20 0.91 -4.03
CA GLN A 156 -10.33 -0.22 -4.95
C GLN A 156 -9.34 -1.31 -4.55
N LEU A 157 -9.86 -2.43 -4.04
CA LEU A 157 -9.08 -3.52 -3.46
C LEU A 157 -9.31 -4.86 -4.20
N ASN A 158 -9.77 -4.78 -5.45
CA ASN A 158 -10.06 -5.94 -6.29
C ASN A 158 -8.79 -6.81 -6.43
N GLY A 159 -8.94 -8.12 -6.21
CA GLY A 159 -7.83 -9.07 -6.32
C GLY A 159 -6.74 -8.96 -5.25
N VAL A 160 -6.89 -8.09 -4.24
CA VAL A 160 -5.85 -7.90 -3.21
C VAL A 160 -5.67 -9.16 -2.36
N LEU A 161 -4.42 -9.49 -2.04
CA LEU A 161 -4.07 -10.64 -1.22
C LEU A 161 -3.61 -10.19 0.19
N PHE A 162 -4.45 -10.41 1.20
CA PHE A 162 -4.16 -10.12 2.63
C PHE A 162 -3.77 -11.36 3.45
N LYS A 163 -3.30 -12.42 2.79
CA LYS A 163 -3.08 -13.73 3.44
C LYS A 163 -2.14 -13.63 4.65
N ASN A 164 -2.52 -14.25 5.77
CA ASN A 164 -1.76 -14.28 7.04
C ASN A 164 -1.44 -12.90 7.64
N SER A 165 -2.13 -11.85 7.23
CA SER A 165 -1.89 -10.47 7.72
C SER A 165 -2.72 -10.16 8.97
N LEU A 166 -2.25 -9.19 9.76
CA LEU A 166 -3.01 -8.67 10.89
C LEU A 166 -3.81 -7.46 10.43
N LEU A 167 -5.13 -7.54 10.51
CA LEU A 167 -6.09 -6.50 10.08
C LEU A 167 -7.02 -6.10 11.24
N THR A 168 -6.56 -6.27 12.47
CA THR A 168 -7.31 -5.91 13.66
C THR A 168 -7.69 -4.43 13.60
N CYS A 169 -8.95 -4.10 13.82
CA CYS A 169 -9.49 -2.72 13.71
C CYS A 169 -9.34 -2.04 12.33
N ALA A 170 -8.97 -2.75 11.25
CA ALA A 170 -8.87 -2.14 9.93
C ALA A 170 -10.25 -1.74 9.37
N THR A 171 -10.31 -0.64 8.61
CA THR A 171 -11.55 -0.17 7.98
C THR A 171 -11.53 -0.38 6.47
N PHE A 172 -12.64 -0.92 5.96
CA PHE A 172 -12.84 -1.22 4.55
C PHE A 172 -14.14 -0.60 4.03
N ASN A 173 -14.64 0.47 4.65
CA ASN A 173 -15.97 1.00 4.36
C ASN A 173 -16.06 1.50 2.91
N GLY A 174 -17.12 1.11 2.21
CA GLY A 174 -17.35 1.53 0.81
C GLY A 174 -16.27 1.08 -0.18
N THR A 175 -15.46 0.07 0.17
CA THR A 175 -14.44 -0.50 -0.74
C THR A 175 -15.04 -1.42 -1.80
N HIS A 176 -14.28 -1.63 -2.88
CA HIS A 176 -14.54 -2.71 -3.84
C HIS A 176 -13.63 -3.90 -3.54
N LEU A 177 -14.20 -5.04 -3.13
CA LEU A 177 -13.49 -6.22 -2.66
C LEU A 177 -13.64 -7.44 -3.59
N ASN A 178 -13.87 -7.24 -4.88
CA ASN A 178 -14.09 -8.37 -5.80
C ASN A 178 -12.81 -9.20 -5.93
N GLY A 179 -12.85 -10.49 -5.57
CA GLY A 179 -11.70 -11.38 -5.63
C GLY A 179 -10.64 -11.15 -4.55
N THR A 180 -10.89 -10.28 -3.57
CA THR A 180 -9.95 -10.06 -2.45
C THR A 180 -9.83 -11.32 -1.59
N ASP A 181 -8.62 -11.70 -1.24
CA ASP A 181 -8.31 -12.85 -0.39
C ASP A 181 -7.92 -12.41 1.03
N PHE A 182 -8.80 -12.68 1.98
CA PHE A 182 -8.56 -12.46 3.41
C PHE A 182 -8.22 -13.75 4.16
N ALA A 183 -7.99 -14.87 3.47
CA ALA A 183 -7.75 -16.15 4.13
C ALA A 183 -6.61 -16.06 5.16
N ASP A 184 -6.84 -16.68 6.31
CA ASP A 184 -5.87 -16.76 7.42
C ASP A 184 -5.42 -15.40 8.01
N SER A 185 -6.07 -14.29 7.62
CA SER A 185 -5.85 -12.98 8.24
C SER A 185 -6.63 -12.81 9.55
N ASN A 186 -6.11 -11.98 10.46
CA ASN A 186 -6.84 -11.59 11.66
C ASN A 186 -7.72 -10.36 11.35
N LEU A 187 -9.03 -10.56 11.28
CA LEU A 187 -10.03 -9.50 11.00
C LEU A 187 -10.78 -9.03 12.26
N GLU A 188 -10.25 -9.28 13.45
CA GLU A 188 -10.89 -8.89 14.70
C GLU A 188 -11.22 -7.39 14.71
N ARG A 189 -12.50 -7.08 14.94
CA ARG A 189 -13.06 -5.71 14.96
C ARG A 189 -12.89 -4.92 13.65
N ALA A 190 -12.59 -5.58 12.53
CA ALA A 190 -12.56 -4.94 11.22
C ALA A 190 -13.97 -4.51 10.77
N LEU A 191 -14.04 -3.38 10.07
CA LEU A 191 -15.30 -2.73 9.64
C LEU A 191 -15.50 -2.83 8.12
N PHE A 192 -16.67 -3.34 7.71
CA PHE A 192 -17.04 -3.52 6.30
C PHE A 192 -18.37 -2.83 5.95
N ALA A 193 -18.58 -1.58 6.38
CA ALA A 193 -19.82 -0.87 6.08
C ALA A 193 -19.95 -0.60 4.58
N ASN A 194 -21.16 -0.77 4.03
CA ASN A 194 -21.45 -0.50 2.61
C ASN A 194 -20.62 -1.30 1.58
N VAL A 195 -20.04 -2.44 1.96
CA VAL A 195 -19.30 -3.32 1.03
C VAL A 195 -20.06 -4.59 0.64
N ASN A 196 -19.77 -5.11 -0.55
CA ASN A 196 -20.13 -6.47 -0.97
C ASN A 196 -18.99 -7.46 -0.66
N LEU A 197 -19.29 -8.50 0.12
CA LEU A 197 -18.36 -9.57 0.51
C LEU A 197 -18.68 -10.91 -0.19
N SER A 198 -19.59 -10.95 -1.18
CA SER A 198 -20.02 -12.22 -1.79
C SER A 198 -18.91 -12.94 -2.56
N THR A 199 -17.93 -12.18 -3.06
CA THR A 199 -16.82 -12.68 -3.90
C THR A 199 -15.47 -12.63 -3.17
N THR A 200 -15.45 -12.27 -1.89
CA THR A 200 -14.22 -12.29 -1.09
C THR A 200 -13.94 -13.69 -0.59
N LYS A 201 -12.68 -14.07 -0.54
CA LYS A 201 -12.27 -15.33 0.08
C LYS A 201 -12.05 -15.13 1.57
N LEU A 202 -12.82 -15.87 2.36
CA LEU A 202 -12.79 -15.91 3.82
C LEU A 202 -12.78 -17.37 4.27
N THR A 203 -12.14 -17.67 5.39
CA THR A 203 -12.19 -19.01 6.00
C THR A 203 -13.55 -19.24 6.69
N ALA A 204 -13.88 -20.51 6.95
CA ALA A 204 -15.11 -20.87 7.67
C ALA A 204 -15.21 -20.19 9.05
N HIS A 205 -14.07 -20.07 9.75
CA HIS A 205 -13.99 -19.41 11.05
C HIS A 205 -14.26 -17.90 10.96
N GLN A 206 -13.67 -17.21 9.97
CA GLN A 206 -13.91 -15.77 9.74
C GLN A 206 -15.37 -15.49 9.34
N LEU A 207 -16.01 -16.39 8.57
CA LEU A 207 -17.42 -16.28 8.22
C LEU A 207 -18.33 -16.42 9.45
N HIS A 208 -17.99 -17.30 10.39
CA HIS A 208 -18.74 -17.48 11.63
C HIS A 208 -18.74 -16.21 12.51
N CYS A 209 -17.63 -15.48 12.54
CA CYS A 209 -17.46 -14.30 13.40
C CYS A 209 -18.07 -13.01 12.81
N LYS A 210 -18.65 -13.08 11.61
CA LYS A 210 -19.37 -11.99 10.95
C LYS A 210 -20.74 -11.77 11.61
N LYS A 211 -20.90 -10.73 12.45
CA LYS A 211 -22.24 -10.37 12.97
C LYS A 211 -23.05 -9.54 11.97
N LYS A 212 -24.38 -9.52 12.15
CA LYS A 212 -25.39 -8.81 11.34
C LYS A 212 -25.09 -7.33 11.01
N ARG A 213 -24.13 -6.68 11.68
CA ARG A 213 -23.73 -5.28 11.47
C ARG A 213 -22.50 -5.06 10.58
N ARG A 214 -22.04 -6.08 9.84
CA ARG A 214 -20.82 -6.00 8.98
C ARG A 214 -19.54 -5.64 9.77
N ILE A 215 -19.54 -5.99 11.06
CA ILE A 215 -18.37 -5.96 11.95
C ILE A 215 -18.01 -7.40 12.24
N ILE A 216 -16.73 -7.76 12.05
CA ILE A 216 -16.21 -9.04 12.49
C ILE A 216 -15.80 -8.88 13.95
N ASN A 217 -16.42 -9.64 14.84
CA ASN A 217 -16.10 -9.58 16.27
C ASN A 217 -14.95 -10.55 16.59
N PRO A 218 -14.32 -10.42 17.77
CA PRO A 218 -13.36 -11.42 18.24
C PRO A 218 -14.01 -12.81 18.15
N CYS A 219 -13.32 -13.74 17.49
CA CYS A 219 -13.70 -15.15 17.54
C CYS A 219 -13.24 -15.73 18.89
N PRO A 220 -14.07 -16.52 19.58
CA PRO A 220 -13.60 -17.31 20.72
C PRO A 220 -12.55 -18.35 20.29
#